data_AF-A0A2E7TT99-F1
#
_entry.id   AF-A0A2E7TT99-F1
#
_cell.length_a   1.000
_cell.length_b   1.000
_cell.length_c   1.000
_cell.angle_alpha   90.00
_cell.angle_beta   90.00
_cell.angle_gamma   90.00
#
_symmetry.space_group_name_H-M   'P 1'
#
loop_
_entity.id
_entity.type
_entity.pdbx_description
1 polymer ?
#
loop_
_entity_poly.entity_id
_entity_poly.type
_entity_poly.pdbx_seq_one_letter_code
_entity_poly.pdbx_strand_id
1 'polypeptide(L)' 'MTDNVLSFPVHKVEKARDPVPQVCEAAAKNFKELIILGQNEAGEVQMITTVHDPAEIFWYFEAARFGIMLGATEDE' A
#
# COMPACT_ATOMS: atom_id res chain seq x y z
N MET A 1 -23.63 -17.43 -21.10
CA MET A 1 -22.69 -16.35 -20.77
C MET A 1 -22.90 -16.06 -19.31
N THR A 2 -21.97 -16.51 -18.48
CA THR A 2 -22.06 -16.50 -17.03
C THR A 2 -21.41 -15.21 -16.55
N ASP A 3 -22.21 -14.29 -16.04
CA ASP A 3 -21.72 -13.01 -15.53
C ASP A 3 -20.83 -13.25 -14.29
N ASN A 4 -19.56 -12.85 -14.38
CA ASN A 4 -18.63 -12.82 -13.26
C ASN A 4 -18.90 -11.57 -12.41
N VAL A 5 -20.08 -11.51 -11.77
CA VAL A 5 -20.37 -10.45 -10.79
C VAL A 5 -19.87 -10.90 -9.42
N LEU A 6 -18.71 -10.38 -9.03
CA LEU A 6 -18.23 -10.46 -7.65
C LEU A 6 -18.98 -9.40 -6.81
N SER A 7 -20.00 -9.85 -6.09
CA SER A 7 -20.65 -9.04 -5.07
C SER A 7 -19.71 -8.90 -3.89
N PHE A 8 -19.05 -7.75 -3.75
CA PHE A 8 -18.30 -7.42 -2.55
C PHE A 8 -19.25 -7.45 -1.34
N PRO A 9 -18.97 -8.22 -0.28
CA PRO A 9 -19.76 -8.19 0.93
C PRO A 9 -19.56 -6.84 1.63
N VAL A 10 -20.42 -5.88 1.31
CA VAL A 10 -20.50 -4.52 1.91
C VAL A 10 -20.61 -4.57 3.46
N HIS A 11 -20.87 -5.75 4.04
CA HIS A 11 -21.10 -5.96 5.47
C HIS A 11 -19.95 -6.63 6.23
N LYS A 12 -18.79 -6.90 5.62
CA LYS A 12 -17.63 -7.47 6.32
C LYS A 12 -16.41 -6.55 6.28
N VAL A 13 -16.57 -5.33 6.79
CA VAL A 13 -15.42 -4.60 7.31
C VAL A 13 -15.08 -5.23 8.67
N GLU A 14 -14.39 -6.37 8.63
CA GLU A 14 -13.73 -6.88 9.83
C GLU A 14 -12.62 -5.89 10.15
N LYS A 15 -12.75 -5.15 11.26
CA LYS A 15 -11.68 -4.28 11.76
C LYS A 15 -10.45 -5.16 11.93
N ALA A 16 -9.49 -5.05 11.02
CA ALA A 16 -8.24 -5.78 11.09
C ALA A 16 -7.59 -5.49 12.45
N ARG A 17 -7.42 -6.54 13.25
CA ARG A 17 -6.78 -6.43 14.55
C ARG A 17 -5.28 -6.24 14.28
N ASP A 18 -4.80 -5.02 14.51
CA ASP A 18 -3.42 -4.59 14.29
C ASP A 18 -2.98 -4.59 12.79
N PRO A 19 -3.41 -3.59 12.01
CA PRO A 19 -3.22 -3.57 10.56
C PRO A 19 -1.76 -3.35 10.13
N VAL A 20 -0.94 -2.66 10.93
CA VAL A 20 0.44 -2.31 10.56
C VAL A 20 1.35 -3.54 10.51
N PRO A 21 1.42 -4.40 11.53
CA PRO A 21 2.27 -5.60 11.48
C PRO A 21 1.91 -6.56 10.34
N GLN A 22 0.62 -6.72 10.04
CA GLN A 22 0.18 -7.58 8.94
C GLN A 22 0.65 -7.07 7.58
N VAL A 23 0.52 -5.75 7.33
CA VAL A 23 1.01 -5.12 6.10
C VAL A 23 2.54 -5.24 6.01
N CYS A 24 3.26 -5.02 7.10
CA CYS A 24 4.71 -5.15 7.13
C CYS A 24 5.17 -6.61 6.90
N GLU A 25 4.46 -7.60 7.45
CA GLU A 25 4.78 -9.02 7.20
C GLU A 25 4.54 -9.42 5.75
N ALA A 26 3.41 -8.99 5.17
CA ALA A 26 3.14 -9.19 3.74
C ALA A 26 4.19 -8.50 2.87
N ALA A 27 4.60 -7.30 3.24
CA ALA A 27 5.60 -6.55 2.49
C ALA A 27 6.97 -7.23 2.50
N ALA A 28 7.38 -7.76 3.67
CA ALA A 28 8.64 -8.48 3.83
C ALA A 28 8.74 -9.75 2.97
N LYS A 29 7.61 -10.38 2.61
CA LYS A 29 7.56 -11.58 1.76
C LYS A 29 7.60 -11.26 0.26
N ASN A 30 7.08 -10.11 -0.14
CA ASN A 30 6.79 -9.82 -1.55
C ASN A 30 7.70 -8.77 -2.19
N PHE A 31 8.35 -7.91 -1.40
CA PHE A 31 9.13 -6.79 -1.93
C PHE A 31 10.61 -6.89 -1.57
N LYS A 32 11.46 -6.60 -2.55
CA LYS A 32 12.92 -6.48 -2.38
C LYS A 32 13.31 -5.08 -1.90
N GLU A 33 12.65 -4.07 -2.45
CA GLU A 33 12.84 -2.65 -2.14
C GLU A 33 11.49 -2.05 -1.76
N LEU A 34 11.45 -1.25 -0.71
CA LEU A 34 10.20 -0.77 -0.13
C LEU A 34 10.36 0.63 0.45
N ILE A 35 9.31 1.43 0.29
CA ILE A 35 9.11 2.71 0.97
C ILE A 35 7.77 2.63 1.69
N ILE A 36 7.79 2.79 3.02
CA ILE A 36 6.60 2.89 3.86
C ILE A 36 6.50 4.34 4.34
N LEU A 37 5.40 4.99 4.02
CA LEU A 37 5.01 6.29 4.56
C LEU A 37 3.82 6.12 5.48
N GLY A 38 3.87 6.74 6.65
CA GLY A 38 2.78 6.70 7.60
C GLY A 38 2.84 7.84 8.60
N GLN A 39 1.82 7.93 9.43
CA GLN A 39 1.75 8.87 10.54
C GLN A 39 1.92 8.08 11.84
N ASN A 40 2.79 8.55 12.74
CA ASN A 40 2.93 7.95 14.07
C ASN A 40 1.80 8.42 15.01
N GLU A 41 1.76 7.87 16.23
CA GLU A 41 0.74 8.24 17.23
C GLU A 41 0.77 9.73 17.62
N ALA A 42 1.90 10.41 17.42
CA ALA A 42 2.06 11.84 17.66
C ALA A 42 1.61 12.72 16.47
N GLY A 43 1.16 12.12 15.37
CA GLY A 43 0.72 12.85 14.19
C GLY A 43 1.86 13.24 13.24
N GLU A 44 3.08 12.78 13.48
CA GLU A 44 4.23 13.09 12.63
C GLU A 44 4.29 12.12 11.46
N VAL A 45 4.52 12.67 10.25
CA VAL A 45 4.76 11.84 9.06
C VAL A 45 6.17 11.29 9.14
N GLN A 46 6.29 9.97 9.06
CA GLN A 46 7.56 9.25 9.09
C GLN A 46 7.67 8.33 7.88
N MET A 47 8.91 8.15 7.43
CA MET A 47 9.26 7.27 6.32
C MET A 47 10.25 6.21 6.79
N ILE A 48 9.96 4.96 6.45
CA ILE A 48 10.88 3.84 6.60
C ILE A 48 11.15 3.27 5.21
N THR A 49 12.41 3.12 4.83
CA THR A 49 12.76 2.62 3.51
C THR A 49 14.02 1.79 3.51
N THR A 50 14.09 0.83 2.59
CA THR A 50 15.31 0.09 2.25
C THR A 50 16.08 0.71 1.09
N VAL A 51 15.53 1.75 0.44
CA VAL A 51 16.13 2.46 -0.69
C VAL A 51 17.11 3.50 -0.16
N HIS A 52 18.33 3.51 -0.72
CA HIS A 52 19.40 4.40 -0.26
C HIS A 52 19.56 5.68 -1.09
N ASP A 53 19.19 5.64 -2.37
CA ASP A 53 19.29 6.81 -3.26
C ASP A 53 18.02 7.66 -3.17
N PRO A 54 18.13 8.95 -2.76
CA PRO A 54 16.99 9.87 -2.77
C PRO A 54 16.31 10.03 -4.14
N ALA A 55 17.06 9.94 -5.25
CA ALA A 55 16.48 10.07 -6.59
C ALA A 55 15.51 8.92 -6.90
N GLU A 56 15.85 7.70 -6.48
CA GLU A 56 14.97 6.53 -6.62
C GLU A 56 13.71 6.68 -5.77
N ILE A 57 13.85 7.19 -4.54
CA ILE A 57 12.70 7.48 -3.67
C ILE A 57 11.70 8.43 -4.35
N PHE A 58 12.19 9.51 -4.95
CA PHE A 58 11.32 10.45 -5.67
C PHE A 58 10.66 9.81 -6.89
N TRP A 59 11.39 8.95 -7.61
CA TRP A 59 10.83 8.22 -8.73
C TRP A 59 9.69 7.30 -8.29
N TYR A 60 9.84 6.57 -7.18
CA TYR A 60 8.76 5.74 -6.62
C TYR A 60 7.53 6.57 -6.25
N PHE A 61 7.70 7.77 -5.70
CA PHE A 61 6.56 8.63 -5.37
C PHE A 61 5.83 9.14 -6.61
N GLU A 62 6.55 9.58 -7.64
CA GLU A 62 5.90 10.00 -8.88
C GLU A 62 5.19 8.81 -9.55
N ALA A 63 5.82 7.64 -9.60
CA ALA A 63 5.20 6.42 -10.15
C ALA A 63 3.93 6.05 -9.39
N ALA A 64 3.96 6.02 -8.05
CA ALA A 64 2.81 5.73 -7.20
C ALA A 64 1.70 6.77 -7.37
N ARG A 65 2.07 8.06 -7.42
CA ARG A 65 1.12 9.17 -7.66
C ARG A 65 0.42 9.02 -9.00
N PHE A 66 1.16 8.76 -10.08
CA PHE A 66 0.58 8.52 -11.39
C PHE A 66 -0.31 7.28 -11.41
N GLY A 67 0.10 6.18 -10.77
CA GLY A 67 -0.73 4.98 -10.62
C GLY A 67 -2.07 5.28 -9.96
N ILE A 68 -2.06 5.99 -8.83
CA ILE A 68 -3.29 6.39 -8.12
C ILE A 68 -4.15 7.32 -9.00
N MET A 69 -3.55 8.32 -9.64
CA MET A 69 -4.27 9.31 -10.45
C MET A 69 -4.87 8.71 -11.74
N LEU A 70 -4.22 7.71 -12.31
CA LEU A 70 -4.68 7.02 -13.52
C LEU A 70 -5.66 5.88 -13.22
N GLY A 71 -5.99 5.65 -11.95
CA GLY A 71 -6.91 4.59 -11.55
C GLY A 71 -6.30 3.19 -11.63
N ALA A 72 -4.97 3.06 -11.56
CA ALA A 72 -4.27 1.76 -11.49
C ALA A 72 -4.49 1.02 -10.16
N THR A 73 -5.54 1.36 -9.41
CA THR A 73 -6.19 0.45 -8.46
C THR A 73 -7.18 -0.42 -9.26
N GLU A 74 -6.67 -1.24 -10.18
CA GLU A 74 -7.40 -2.42 -10.64
C GLU A 74 -7.04 -3.56 -9.69
N ASP A 75 -8.05 -4.06 -9.00
CA ASP A 75 -7.99 -5.16 -8.04
C ASP A 75 -7.41 -6.44 -8.67
N GLU A 76 -6.28 -6.93 -8.14
CA GLU A 76 -5.88 -8.35 -8.17
C GLU A 76 -6.11 -8.98 -6.79
#